data_AF-A0A7W9G1L1-F1
#
_entry.id   AF-A0A7W9G1L1-F1
#
_cell.length_a   1.000
_cell.length_b   1.000
_cell.length_c   1.000
_cell.angle_alpha   90.00
_cell.angle_beta   90.00
_cell.angle_gamma   90.00
#
_symmetry.space_group_name_H-M   'P 1'
#
loop_
_entity.id
_entity.type
_entity.pdbx_description
1 polymer ?
#
loop_
_entity_poly.entity_id
_entity_poly.type
_entity_poly.pdbx_seq_one_letter_code
_entity_poly.pdbx_strand_id
1 'polypeptide(L)'
;MLRRILAGGLALSATGLVLATGSAASATSADELKAPYARAGAVVDADGKLNLSKNIVATWRAATGKYCVQVAQDVDVTEAVIQITARHALRLPHIAFRNPSATCHRDNTITVNVFNPHTARLADSGFDLSIS
;
A
#
# COMPACT_ATOMS: atom_id res chain seq x y z
N MET A 1 -51.28 -40.55 34.57
CA MET A 1 -51.18 -40.23 36.01
C MET A 1 -49.74 -39.82 36.31
N LEU A 2 -49.57 -38.68 37.02
CA LEU A 2 -48.37 -38.11 37.67
C LEU A 2 -47.10 -37.87 36.81
N ARG A 3 -46.84 -36.64 36.34
CA ARG A 3 -46.10 -35.55 37.04
C ARG A 3 -44.73 -35.95 37.61
N ARG A 4 -43.64 -35.49 36.97
CA ARG A 4 -42.45 -35.00 37.67
C ARG A 4 -41.91 -33.74 36.98
N ILE A 5 -41.88 -32.70 37.79
CA ILE A 5 -41.40 -31.34 37.58
C ILE A 5 -39.87 -31.37 37.76
N LEU A 6 -39.12 -30.70 36.89
CA LEU A 6 -37.77 -30.23 37.21
C LEU A 6 -37.57 -28.85 36.57
N ALA A 7 -37.49 -27.87 37.46
CA ALA A 7 -37.14 -26.49 37.23
C ALA A 7 -35.61 -26.33 37.16
N GLY A 8 -35.16 -25.30 36.46
CA GLY A 8 -33.76 -24.88 36.37
C GLY A 8 -33.44 -24.46 34.94
N GLY A 9 -33.00 -23.25 34.62
CA GLY A 9 -32.66 -22.06 35.38
C GLY A 9 -32.26 -21.03 34.32
N LEU A 10 -32.67 -19.77 34.48
CA LEU A 10 -32.33 -18.66 33.59
C LEU A 10 -30.81 -18.41 33.63
N ALA A 11 -30.16 -18.40 32.47
CA ALA A 11 -28.85 -17.80 32.30
C ALA A 11 -28.90 -16.82 31.11
N LEU A 12 -29.16 -15.54 31.42
CA LEU A 12 -28.83 -14.42 30.56
C LEU A 12 -27.30 -14.27 30.57
N SER A 13 -26.64 -14.58 29.46
CA SER A 13 -25.26 -14.14 29.22
C SER A 13 -25.27 -13.08 28.13
N ALA A 14 -25.33 -11.82 28.56
CA ALA A 14 -25.07 -10.65 27.74
C ALA A 14 -23.55 -10.40 27.70
N THR A 15 -22.92 -10.69 26.57
CA THR A 15 -21.52 -10.38 26.24
C THR A 15 -21.39 -10.49 24.72
N GLY A 16 -20.90 -9.55 23.93
CA GLY A 16 -20.40 -8.21 24.15
C GLY A 16 -20.29 -7.58 22.76
N LEU A 17 -20.64 -6.31 22.66
CA LEU A 17 -20.60 -5.53 21.43
C LEU A 17 -19.13 -5.34 21.01
N VAL A 18 -18.64 -6.14 20.07
CA VAL A 18 -17.34 -5.90 19.43
C VAL A 18 -17.54 -4.79 18.41
N LEU A 19 -17.40 -3.54 18.85
CA LEU A 19 -17.12 -2.43 17.97
C LEU A 19 -15.74 -2.70 17.36
N ALA A 20 -15.72 -3.35 16.19
CA ALA A 20 -14.54 -3.38 15.34
C ALA A 20 -14.29 -1.94 14.88
N THR A 21 -13.48 -1.22 15.64
CA THR A 21 -12.83 0.02 15.23
C THR A 21 -11.95 -0.32 14.02
N GLY A 22 -12.54 -0.23 12.83
CA GLY A 22 -11.79 -0.28 11.59
C GLY A 22 -10.73 0.81 11.65
N SER A 23 -9.47 0.40 11.61
CA SER A 23 -8.33 1.28 11.66
C SER A 23 -8.44 2.29 10.52
N ALA A 24 -8.70 3.55 10.86
CA ALA A 24 -8.40 4.64 9.96
C ALA A 24 -6.88 4.61 9.76
N ALA A 25 -6.43 4.07 8.62
CA ALA A 25 -5.06 4.19 8.20
C ALA A 25 -4.76 5.68 8.10
N SER A 26 -4.02 6.20 9.08
CA SER A 26 -3.53 7.57 9.07
C SER A 26 -2.82 7.80 7.74
N ALA A 27 -3.33 8.73 6.94
CA ALA A 27 -2.57 9.32 5.86
C ALA A 27 -1.37 10.03 6.50
N THR A 28 -0.23 9.36 6.58
CA THR A 28 1.02 10.00 6.95
C THR A 28 1.35 10.95 5.81
N SER A 29 1.12 12.24 6.02
CA SER A 29 1.51 13.29 5.09
C SER A 29 3.02 13.22 4.92
N ALA A 30 3.46 12.80 3.74
CA ALA A 30 4.85 12.84 3.36
C ALA A 30 5.32 14.29 3.19
N ASP A 31 6.60 14.54 3.46
CA ASP A 31 7.19 15.84 3.24
C ASP A 31 7.24 16.17 1.73
N GLU A 32 7.30 17.45 1.40
CA GLU A 32 7.27 17.90 -0.01
C GLU A 32 8.58 17.56 -0.73
N LEU A 33 8.47 16.85 -1.86
CA LEU A 33 9.60 16.53 -2.72
C LEU A 33 9.92 17.71 -3.66
N LYS A 34 11.11 18.29 -3.51
CA LYS A 34 11.62 19.33 -4.41
C LYS A 34 12.07 18.75 -5.75
N ALA A 35 11.14 18.60 -6.68
CA ALA A 35 11.40 18.17 -8.05
C ALA A 35 10.66 19.09 -9.05
N PRO A 36 11.24 20.24 -9.45
CA PRO A 36 10.52 21.27 -10.22
C PRO A 36 10.01 20.76 -11.58
N TYR A 37 10.78 19.88 -12.23
CA TYR A 37 10.46 19.37 -13.58
C TYR A 37 9.72 18.04 -13.59
N ALA A 38 9.65 17.32 -12.45
CA ALA A 38 8.86 16.09 -12.38
C ALA A 38 7.37 16.45 -12.25
N ARG A 39 6.51 15.76 -13.00
CA ARG A 39 5.05 15.87 -12.87
C ARG A 39 4.57 15.25 -11.56
N ALA A 40 5.17 14.12 -11.18
CA ALA A 40 4.99 13.51 -9.87
C ALA A 40 6.28 12.80 -9.43
N GLY A 41 6.42 12.56 -8.13
CA GLY A 41 7.55 11.81 -7.60
C GLY A 41 7.36 11.36 -6.16
N ALA A 42 8.02 10.27 -5.80
CA ALA A 42 7.97 9.68 -4.47
C ALA A 42 9.34 9.16 -4.04
N VAL A 43 9.63 9.29 -2.75
CA VAL A 43 10.65 8.48 -2.07
C VAL A 43 9.90 7.50 -1.18
N VAL A 44 10.01 6.21 -1.51
CA VAL A 44 9.28 5.13 -0.83
C VAL A 44 10.26 4.31 -0.01
N ASP A 45 9.88 3.99 1.22
CA ASP A 45 10.65 3.14 2.12
C ASP A 45 10.32 1.65 1.96
N ALA A 46 11.15 0.79 2.56
CA ALA A 46 11.02 -0.66 2.44
C ALA A 46 9.71 -1.21 3.03
N ASP A 47 9.11 -0.52 4.01
CA ASP A 47 7.79 -0.85 4.56
C ASP A 47 6.62 -0.34 3.71
N GLY A 48 6.92 0.39 2.63
CA GLY A 48 5.96 0.97 1.70
C GLY A 48 5.46 2.35 2.10
N LYS A 49 6.00 2.96 3.16
CA LYS A 49 5.66 4.33 3.54
C LYS A 49 6.26 5.35 2.58
N LEU A 50 5.54 6.46 2.45
CA LEU A 50 5.94 7.60 1.64
C LEU A 50 6.69 8.59 2.52
N ASN A 51 7.95 8.88 2.17
CA ASN A 51 8.78 9.84 2.90
C ASN A 51 8.71 11.23 2.30
N LEU A 52 8.94 11.31 0.98
CA LEU A 52 8.88 12.55 0.21
C LEU A 52 7.92 12.36 -0.96
N SER A 53 7.14 13.39 -1.27
CA SER A 53 6.14 13.30 -2.33
C SER A 53 5.92 14.60 -3.10
N LYS A 54 5.62 14.47 -4.39
CA LYS A 54 5.02 15.50 -5.23
C LYS A 54 3.94 14.84 -6.08
N ASN A 55 2.69 15.30 -5.97
CA ASN A 55 1.55 14.74 -6.71
C ASN A 55 1.37 13.22 -6.54
N ILE A 56 1.73 12.69 -5.37
CA ILE A 56 1.50 11.30 -4.96
C ILE A 56 0.58 11.33 -3.76
N VAL A 57 -0.51 10.59 -3.83
CA VAL A 57 -1.55 10.57 -2.80
C VAL A 57 -1.16 9.63 -1.66
N ALA A 58 -0.70 8.44 -2.00
CA ALA A 58 -0.36 7.40 -1.03
C ALA A 58 0.55 6.35 -1.65
N THR A 59 1.32 5.68 -0.78
CA THR A 59 2.01 4.44 -1.11
C THR A 59 1.75 3.41 -0.03
N TRP A 60 1.78 2.14 -0.42
CA TRP A 60 1.72 1.05 0.54
C TRP A 60 2.38 -0.21 -0.03
N ARG A 61 2.82 -1.08 0.88
CA ARG A 61 3.30 -2.41 0.55
C ARG A 61 2.12 -3.38 0.47
N ALA A 62 1.85 -3.90 -0.71
CA ALA A 62 0.77 -4.87 -0.94
C ALA A 62 1.20 -6.30 -0.54
N ALA A 63 2.47 -6.63 -0.72
CA ALA A 63 3.09 -7.89 -0.30
C ALA A 63 4.61 -7.73 -0.25
N THR A 64 5.35 -8.78 0.13
CA THR A 64 6.81 -8.77 0.07
C THR A 64 7.33 -8.40 -1.32
N GLY A 65 8.11 -7.33 -1.39
CA GLY A 65 8.67 -6.78 -2.62
C GLY A 65 7.61 -6.29 -3.61
N LYS A 66 6.37 -6.03 -3.19
CA LYS A 66 5.31 -5.46 -4.05
C LYS A 66 4.75 -4.21 -3.42
N TYR A 67 4.82 -3.13 -4.16
CA TYR A 67 4.44 -1.79 -3.71
C TYR A 67 3.44 -1.19 -4.66
N CYS A 68 2.53 -0.41 -4.09
CA CYS A 68 1.53 0.34 -4.81
C CYS A 68 1.78 1.82 -4.59
N VAL A 69 1.73 2.57 -5.68
CA VAL A 69 1.88 4.03 -5.68
C VAL A 69 0.65 4.62 -6.32
N GLN A 70 -0.10 5.41 -5.56
CA GLN A 70 -1.28 6.12 -6.02
C GLN A 70 -0.91 7.55 -6.38
N VAL A 71 -1.09 7.89 -7.64
CA VAL A 71 -0.75 9.20 -8.19
C VAL A 71 -1.97 10.11 -8.14
N ALA A 72 -1.75 11.40 -7.90
CA ALA A 72 -2.82 12.38 -7.92
C ALA A 72 -3.49 12.45 -9.30
N GLN A 73 -4.80 12.69 -9.34
CA GLN A 73 -5.62 12.58 -10.56
C GLN A 73 -5.27 13.62 -11.63
N ASP A 74 -4.56 14.69 -11.28
CA ASP A 74 -4.04 15.71 -12.18
C ASP A 74 -2.82 15.24 -13.00
N VAL A 75 -2.26 14.08 -12.65
CA VAL A 75 -1.17 13.42 -13.37
C VAL A 75 -1.67 12.07 -13.90
N ASP A 76 -1.83 12.00 -15.22
CA ASP A 76 -2.17 10.76 -15.90
C ASP A 76 -0.93 9.89 -16.10
N VAL A 77 -0.91 8.71 -15.46
CA VAL A 77 0.22 7.78 -15.52
C VAL A 77 0.15 6.78 -16.69
N THR A 78 -0.92 6.82 -17.49
CA THR A 78 -1.07 5.92 -18.65
C THR A 78 -0.06 6.23 -19.74
N GLU A 79 0.19 7.51 -20.00
CA GLU A 79 1.11 7.99 -21.05
C GLU A 79 2.43 8.54 -20.51
N ALA A 80 2.59 8.62 -19.18
CA ALA A 80 3.77 9.22 -18.58
C ALA A 80 5.02 8.33 -18.63
N VAL A 81 6.19 8.95 -18.72
CA VAL A 81 7.45 8.25 -18.54
C VAL A 81 7.72 8.11 -17.05
N ILE A 82 7.89 6.87 -16.60
CA ILE A 82 8.11 6.55 -15.19
C ILE A 82 9.53 6.00 -15.07
N GLN A 83 10.32 6.63 -14.20
CA GLN A 83 11.66 6.21 -13.85
C GLN A 83 11.68 5.77 -12.40
N ILE A 84 12.40 4.68 -12.12
CA ILE A 84 12.54 4.14 -10.78
C ILE A 84 14.01 3.86 -10.51
N THR A 85 14.50 4.31 -9.36
CA THR A 85 15.89 4.13 -8.93
C THR A 85 15.92 3.28 -7.67
N ALA A 86 16.77 2.25 -7.69
CA ALA A 86 17.03 1.42 -6.53
C ALA A 86 17.79 2.22 -5.46
N ARG A 87 17.38 2.09 -4.19
CA ARG A 87 18.15 2.63 -3.05
C ARG A 87 19.14 1.62 -2.47
N HIS A 88 19.09 0.36 -2.92
CA HIS A 88 19.99 -0.72 -2.48
C HIS A 88 20.46 -1.56 -3.67
N ALA A 89 21.76 -1.88 -3.74
CA ALA A 89 22.39 -2.50 -4.90
C ALA A 89 21.83 -3.88 -5.30
N LEU A 90 21.34 -4.67 -4.33
CA LEU A 90 20.76 -6.00 -4.55
C LEU A 90 19.23 -6.01 -4.47
N ARG A 91 18.62 -4.87 -4.77
CA ARG A 91 17.17 -4.65 -4.77
C ARG A 91 16.81 -3.89 -6.02
N LEU A 92 16.37 -4.61 -7.04
CA LEU A 92 16.09 -4.04 -8.34
C LEU A 92 14.58 -3.79 -8.47
N PRO A 93 14.13 -2.52 -8.38
CA PRO A 93 12.74 -2.18 -8.61
C PRO A 93 12.44 -2.18 -10.11
N HIS A 94 11.22 -2.57 -10.48
CA HIS A 94 10.68 -2.40 -11.83
C HIS A 94 9.17 -2.18 -11.76
N ILE A 95 8.63 -1.54 -12.80
CA ILE A 95 7.19 -1.38 -12.96
C ILE A 95 6.61 -2.73 -13.37
N ALA A 96 5.77 -3.30 -12.52
CA ALA A 96 5.06 -4.54 -12.82
C ALA A 96 3.75 -4.27 -13.56
N PHE A 97 3.02 -3.23 -13.13
CA PHE A 97 1.78 -2.80 -13.77
C PHE A 97 1.69 -1.28 -13.76
N ARG A 98 1.22 -0.71 -14.87
CA ARG A 98 0.79 0.69 -14.96
C ARG A 98 -0.71 0.78 -14.65
N ASN A 99 -1.30 1.96 -14.75
CA ASN A 99 -2.73 2.15 -14.53
C ASN A 99 -3.56 1.51 -15.68
N PRO A 100 -4.59 0.68 -15.38
CA PRO A 100 -4.99 0.22 -14.04
C PRO A 100 -4.11 -0.92 -13.51
N SER A 101 -3.80 -0.86 -12.22
CA SER A 101 -3.05 -1.91 -11.55
C SER A 101 -3.95 -3.08 -11.13
N ALA A 102 -3.60 -4.29 -11.57
CA ALA A 102 -4.24 -5.53 -11.12
C ALA A 102 -3.96 -5.87 -9.64
N THR A 103 -2.99 -5.22 -9.00
CA THR A 103 -2.57 -5.49 -7.61
C THR A 103 -3.08 -4.46 -6.61
N CYS A 104 -3.22 -3.21 -7.03
CA CYS A 104 -3.44 -2.08 -6.12
C CYS A 104 -4.92 -1.79 -5.86
N HIS A 105 -5.84 -2.33 -6.67
CA HIS A 105 -7.30 -2.21 -6.49
C HIS A 105 -7.78 -0.76 -6.22
N ARG A 106 -7.09 0.22 -6.79
CA ARG A 106 -7.41 1.65 -6.74
C ARG A 106 -7.06 2.30 -8.07
N ASP A 107 -7.75 3.40 -8.38
CA ASP A 107 -7.53 4.16 -9.61
C ASP A 107 -6.20 4.92 -9.59
N ASN A 108 -5.67 5.18 -10.79
CA ASN A 108 -4.43 5.92 -11.03
C ASN A 108 -3.25 5.39 -10.20
N THR A 109 -3.08 4.06 -10.22
CA THR A 109 -2.04 3.38 -9.46
C THR A 109 -1.00 2.70 -10.35
N ILE A 110 0.22 2.64 -9.83
CA ILE A 110 1.35 1.91 -10.40
C ILE A 110 1.75 0.81 -9.42
N THR A 111 1.98 -0.40 -9.91
CA THR A 111 2.64 -1.47 -9.12
C THR A 111 4.12 -1.48 -9.40
N VAL A 112 4.91 -1.41 -8.34
CA VAL A 112 6.36 -1.59 -8.38
C VAL A 112 6.70 -2.89 -7.68
N ASN A 113 7.40 -3.78 -8.38
CA ASN A 113 7.99 -4.96 -7.78
C ASN A 113 9.47 -4.71 -7.52
N VAL A 114 9.99 -5.23 -6.42
CA VAL A 114 11.41 -5.25 -6.11
C VAL A 114 11.88 -6.68 -5.98
N PHE A 115 12.90 -7.05 -6.77
CA PHE A 115 13.48 -8.38 -6.73
C PHE A 115 14.93 -8.36 -6.27
N ASN A 116 15.34 -9.45 -5.64
CA ASN A 116 16.74 -9.75 -5.37
C ASN A 116 17.31 -10.56 -6.55
N PRO A 117 18.29 -10.03 -7.30
CA PRO A 117 18.83 -10.74 -8.46
C PRO A 117 19.57 -12.03 -8.09
N HIS A 118 20.09 -12.16 -6.86
CA HIS A 118 20.82 -13.35 -6.44
C HIS A 118 19.90 -14.53 -6.10
N THR A 119 18.74 -14.25 -5.50
CA THR A 119 17.80 -15.29 -5.08
C THR A 119 16.63 -15.48 -6.03
N ALA A 120 16.50 -14.60 -7.04
CA ALA A 120 15.37 -14.53 -7.97
C ALA A 120 14.01 -14.44 -7.27
N ARG A 121 13.97 -13.85 -6.07
CA ARG A 121 12.75 -13.69 -5.27
C ARG A 121 12.43 -12.21 -5.06
N LEU A 122 11.14 -11.91 -4.90
CA LEU A 122 10.70 -10.61 -4.42
C LEU A 122 11.26 -10.35 -3.03
N ALA A 123 11.71 -9.12 -2.80
CA ALA A 123 12.32 -8.73 -1.55
C ALA A 123 12.05 -7.26 -1.26
N ASP A 124 11.82 -6.94 0.01
CA ASP A 124 11.51 -5.58 0.43
C ASP A 124 12.73 -4.64 0.28
N SER A 125 12.45 -3.41 -0.13
CA SER A 125 13.42 -2.33 -0.30
C SER A 125 12.70 -1.01 -0.58
N GLY A 126 13.31 0.10 -0.17
CA GLY A 126 12.93 1.41 -0.66
C GLY A 126 13.38 1.65 -2.10
N PHE A 127 12.73 2.62 -2.74
CA PHE A 127 13.03 3.09 -4.11
C PHE A 127 12.58 4.55 -4.26
N ASP A 128 13.20 5.24 -5.22
CA ASP A 128 12.77 6.56 -5.65
C ASP A 128 12.04 6.44 -6.98
N LEU A 129 10.94 7.16 -7.14
CA LEU A 129 10.10 7.16 -8.33
C LEU A 129 9.93 8.59 -8.84
N SER A 130 10.10 8.77 -10.14
CA SER A 130 9.85 10.04 -10.84
C SER A 130 8.94 9.79 -12.05
N ILE A 131 7.98 10.69 -12.25
CA ILE A 131 7.06 10.71 -13.38
C ILE A 131 7.23 12.04 -14.10
N SER A 132 7.54 11.99 -15.39
CA SER A 132 7.72 13.17 -16.27
C SER A 132 6.62 13.28 -17.31
#